data_AF-A0A7C5ZE91-F1
#
_entry.id   AF-A0A7C5ZE91-F1
#
_cell.length_a   1.000
_cell.length_b   1.000
_cell.length_c   1.000
_cell.angle_alpha   90.00
_cell.angle_beta   90.00
_cell.angle_gamma   90.00
#
_symmetry.space_group_name_H-M   'P 1'
#
loop_
_entity.id
_entity.type
_entity.pdbx_description
1 polymer ?
#
loop_
_entity_poly.entity_id
_entity_poly.type
_entity_poly.pdbx_seq_one_letter_code
_entity_poly.pdbx_strand_id
1 'polypeptide(L)'
;MSKALIVADLKYKSPKQRGRGSGQKGLRGALKYFQYREDHNTRASKERLRDRWQDRGLGAHYREIQANCDRLKSQHVLAWTWVVSPAPDLMSLVPEEHRRALVMDVTERVVEAYYEARGYRTPPYAYVLHDRLTREGEQQLHTHVILPGLAPMVEGWEPLYINQREKHDELFNTIAHDEFEQALDRTIGPEWRRLREELEVAHDIPTDSDDLDVWFPR
;
A
#
# COMPACT_ATOMS: atom_id res chain seq x y z
N MET A 1 -23.36 -4.17 -4.67
CA MET A 1 -22.24 -4.93 -4.07
C MET A 1 -21.82 -4.16 -2.82
N SER A 2 -21.49 -4.83 -1.71
CA SER A 2 -21.00 -4.12 -0.52
C SER A 2 -19.70 -3.41 -0.86
N LYS A 3 -19.48 -2.21 -0.30
CA LYS A 3 -18.24 -1.44 -0.53
C LYS A 3 -17.04 -2.27 -0.05
N ALA A 4 -15.85 -2.08 -0.59
CA ALA A 4 -14.66 -2.76 -0.05
C ALA A 4 -14.28 -2.16 1.31
N LEU A 5 -13.89 -2.99 2.29
CA LEU A 5 -13.34 -2.50 3.57
C LEU A 5 -12.01 -1.76 3.38
N ILE A 6 -11.20 -2.29 2.48
CA ILE A 6 -9.85 -1.86 2.19
C ILE A 6 -9.53 -2.23 0.75
N VAL A 7 -8.88 -1.32 0.03
CA VAL A 7 -8.38 -1.55 -1.30
C VAL A 7 -6.90 -1.90 -1.19
N ALA A 8 -6.55 -3.11 -1.63
CA ALA A 8 -5.19 -3.60 -1.68
C ALA A 8 -4.82 -3.97 -3.12
N ASP A 9 -3.82 -3.28 -3.69
CA ASP A 9 -3.37 -3.53 -5.06
C ASP A 9 -1.88 -3.81 -5.12
N LEU A 10 -1.48 -4.68 -6.05
CA LEU A 10 -0.12 -5.10 -6.25
C LEU A 10 0.29 -4.97 -7.71
N LYS A 11 1.37 -4.26 -7.96
CA LYS A 11 1.95 -4.06 -9.29
C LYS A 11 3.45 -4.25 -9.23
N TYR A 12 4.08 -4.45 -10.38
CA TYR A 12 5.54 -4.51 -10.44
C TYR A 12 6.13 -3.64 -11.53
N LYS A 13 7.41 -3.32 -11.36
CA LYS A 13 8.27 -2.77 -12.40
C LYS A 13 9.18 -3.88 -12.92
N SER A 14 9.15 -4.13 -14.23
CA SER A 14 10.06 -5.09 -14.86
C SER A 14 11.44 -4.46 -15.08
N PRO A 15 12.56 -5.18 -14.87
CA PRO A 15 13.89 -4.67 -15.17
C PRO A 15 14.17 -4.62 -16.68
N LYS A 16 13.43 -5.39 -17.49
CA LYS A 16 13.66 -5.54 -18.94
C LYS A 16 12.91 -4.49 -19.79
N GLN A 17 11.81 -3.95 -19.28
CA GLN A 17 11.00 -2.98 -20.03
C GLN A 17 11.65 -1.59 -20.05
N ARG A 18 11.68 -0.98 -21.24
CA ARG A 18 12.16 0.39 -21.46
C ARG A 18 10.97 1.31 -21.71
N GLY A 19 10.84 2.39 -20.93
CA GLY A 19 9.75 3.37 -21.07
C GLY A 19 9.63 4.29 -19.86
N ARG A 20 8.79 5.33 -19.95
CA ARG A 20 8.63 6.35 -18.89
C ARG A 20 7.99 5.79 -17.61
N GLY A 21 7.26 4.67 -17.70
CA GLY A 21 6.52 4.04 -16.60
C GLY A 21 7.06 2.69 -16.09
N SER A 22 8.13 2.15 -16.70
CA SER A 22 8.70 0.83 -16.39
C SER A 22 10.22 0.87 -16.24
N GLY A 23 10.83 -0.23 -15.77
CA GLY A 23 12.27 -0.30 -15.55
C GLY A 23 12.78 0.65 -14.46
N GLN A 24 14.10 0.85 -14.46
CA GLN A 24 14.77 1.70 -13.46
C GLN A 24 14.30 3.16 -13.53
N LYS A 25 14.05 3.70 -14.74
CA LYS A 25 13.55 5.07 -14.91
C LYS A 25 12.13 5.21 -14.37
N GLY A 26 11.25 4.26 -14.67
CA GLY A 26 9.88 4.24 -14.16
C GLY A 26 9.82 4.10 -12.63
N LEU A 27 10.61 3.20 -12.05
CA LEU A 27 10.70 3.06 -10.60
C LEU A 27 11.20 4.36 -9.95
N ARG A 28 12.30 4.94 -10.47
CA ARG A 28 12.82 6.21 -9.95
C ARG A 28 11.80 7.34 -10.02
N GLY A 29 11.04 7.42 -11.10
CA GLY A 29 9.96 8.39 -11.28
C GLY A 29 8.87 8.23 -10.22
N ALA A 30 8.41 6.99 -10.01
CA ALA A 30 7.42 6.66 -8.99
C ALA A 30 7.91 6.99 -7.57
N LEU A 31 9.12 6.56 -7.20
CA LEU A 31 9.68 6.83 -5.86
C LEU A 31 9.84 8.33 -5.59
N LYS A 32 10.28 9.10 -6.60
CA LYS A 32 10.33 10.57 -6.48
C LYS A 32 8.93 11.15 -6.30
N TYR A 33 7.97 10.72 -7.12
CA TYR A 33 6.59 11.17 -7.00
C TYR A 33 6.06 10.89 -5.60
N PHE A 34 6.22 9.67 -5.09
CA PHE A 34 5.78 9.29 -3.75
C PHE A 34 6.44 10.11 -2.64
N GLN A 35 7.73 10.38 -2.75
CA GLN A 35 8.44 11.17 -1.74
C GLN A 35 8.01 12.65 -1.73
N TYR A 36 7.69 13.23 -2.89
CA TYR A 36 7.44 14.67 -3.04
C TYR A 36 5.96 15.03 -3.29
N ARG A 37 5.04 14.06 -3.33
CA ARG A 37 3.64 14.24 -3.76
C ARG A 37 2.90 15.36 -3.03
N GLU A 38 2.91 15.33 -1.70
CA GLU A 38 2.21 16.33 -0.87
C GLU A 38 2.91 17.70 -0.91
N ASP A 39 4.16 17.73 -1.39
CA ASP A 39 5.02 18.91 -1.39
C ASP A 39 5.26 19.48 -2.78
N HIS A 40 4.41 19.14 -3.75
CA HIS A 40 4.45 19.77 -5.07
C HIS A 40 4.29 21.30 -4.97
N ASN A 41 3.54 21.77 -3.96
CA ASN A 41 3.29 23.20 -3.72
C ASN A 41 3.91 23.74 -2.42
N THR A 42 4.20 22.89 -1.44
CA THR A 42 4.83 23.29 -0.17
C THR A 42 6.33 23.05 -0.26
N ARG A 43 7.15 24.10 -0.12
CA ARG A 43 8.62 24.04 -0.12
C ARG A 43 9.16 23.30 1.12
N ALA A 44 8.77 22.05 1.35
CA ALA A 44 9.22 21.26 2.48
C ALA A 44 10.75 21.11 2.48
N SER A 45 11.33 21.11 3.68
CA SER A 45 12.78 20.94 3.84
C SER A 45 13.22 19.55 3.41
N LYS A 46 14.47 19.44 2.96
CA LYS A 46 15.06 18.16 2.54
C LYS A 46 15.08 17.11 3.65
N GLU A 47 15.15 17.52 4.91
CA GLU A 47 15.11 16.64 6.09
C GLU A 47 13.71 16.05 6.28
N ARG A 48 12.66 16.89 6.29
CA ARG A 48 11.26 16.43 6.38
C ARG A 48 10.88 15.45 5.25
N LEU A 49 11.47 15.63 4.07
CA LEU A 49 11.27 14.76 2.92
C LEU A 49 12.05 13.44 2.99
N ARG A 50 13.13 13.36 3.79
CA ARG A 50 13.87 12.12 4.06
C ARG A 50 13.13 11.28 5.10
N ASP A 51 12.59 11.90 6.13
CA ASP A 51 11.90 11.20 7.22
C ASP A 51 10.50 10.69 6.85
N ARG A 52 10.06 10.89 5.60
CA ARG A 52 8.73 10.47 5.12
C ARG A 52 8.63 8.97 4.88
N TRP A 53 9.74 8.36 4.46
CA TRP A 53 9.79 6.92 4.23
C TRP A 53 9.90 6.21 5.57
N GLN A 54 9.02 5.25 5.77
CA GLN A 54 9.14 4.26 6.84
C GLN A 54 10.09 3.18 6.32
N ASP A 55 11.35 3.26 6.76
CA ASP A 55 12.41 2.33 6.34
C ASP A 55 12.33 1.04 7.17
N ARG A 56 11.98 -0.06 6.50
CA ARG A 56 11.98 -1.43 7.06
C ARG A 56 13.14 -2.24 6.48
N GLY A 57 14.26 -1.56 6.20
CA GLY A 57 15.54 -2.11 5.74
C GLY A 57 15.83 -1.91 4.25
N LEU A 58 14.90 -1.33 3.47
CA LEU A 58 15.10 -1.08 2.04
C LEU A 58 15.76 0.27 1.75
N GLY A 59 15.67 1.24 2.66
CA GLY A 59 16.31 2.54 2.59
C GLY A 59 15.39 3.70 2.96
N ALA A 60 15.98 4.79 3.44
CA ALA A 60 15.26 5.95 3.98
C ALA A 60 14.91 7.00 2.91
N HIS A 61 15.33 6.82 1.65
CA HIS A 61 14.97 7.74 0.56
C HIS A 61 15.02 7.09 -0.82
N TYR A 62 14.40 7.74 -1.82
CA TYR A 62 14.21 7.16 -3.15
C TYR A 62 15.48 6.61 -3.82
N ARG A 63 16.67 7.19 -3.58
CA ARG A 63 17.92 6.72 -4.21
C ARG A 63 18.42 5.41 -3.60
N GLU A 64 18.32 5.28 -2.30
CA GLU A 64 18.70 4.07 -1.55
C GLU A 64 17.72 2.94 -1.86
N ILE A 65 16.42 3.23 -1.77
CA ILE A 65 15.35 2.30 -2.13
C ILE A 65 15.57 1.77 -3.55
N GLN A 66 15.83 2.66 -4.51
CA GLN A 66 16.11 2.25 -5.89
C GLN A 66 17.37 1.38 -6.01
N ALA A 67 18.46 1.74 -5.34
CA ALA A 67 19.71 0.98 -5.39
C ALA A 67 19.55 -0.41 -4.77
N ASN A 68 18.85 -0.52 -3.64
CA ASN A 68 18.57 -1.81 -3.01
C ASN A 68 17.59 -2.67 -3.83
N CYS A 69 16.57 -2.07 -4.46
CA CYS A 69 15.73 -2.79 -5.43
C CYS A 69 16.55 -3.31 -6.61
N ASP A 70 17.51 -2.54 -7.13
CA ASP A 70 18.35 -2.99 -8.24
C ASP A 70 19.29 -4.14 -7.83
N ARG A 71 19.80 -4.13 -6.59
CA ARG A 71 20.61 -5.20 -6.02
C ARG A 71 19.80 -6.46 -5.75
N LEU A 72 18.55 -6.32 -5.30
CA LEU A 72 17.67 -7.43 -4.91
C LEU A 72 16.59 -7.73 -5.96
N LYS A 73 16.82 -7.40 -7.23
CA LYS A 73 15.89 -7.71 -8.32
C LYS A 73 15.97 -9.18 -8.71
N SER A 74 14.84 -9.73 -9.17
CA SER A 74 14.83 -10.99 -9.91
C SER A 74 14.99 -10.75 -11.41
N GLN A 75 15.02 -11.82 -12.19
CA GLN A 75 15.07 -11.74 -13.66
C GLN A 75 13.92 -10.93 -14.26
N HIS A 76 12.74 -10.93 -13.62
CA HIS A 76 11.51 -10.36 -14.17
C HIS A 76 10.93 -9.22 -13.34
N VAL A 77 11.35 -9.08 -12.08
CA VAL A 77 10.83 -8.07 -11.15
C VAL A 77 11.98 -7.24 -10.61
N LEU A 78 11.97 -5.94 -10.91
CA LEU A 78 12.87 -4.94 -10.32
C LEU A 78 12.37 -4.54 -8.93
N ALA A 79 11.09 -4.22 -8.83
CA ALA A 79 10.44 -3.89 -7.59
C ALA A 79 8.95 -4.20 -7.69
N TRP A 80 8.37 -4.66 -6.60
CA TRP A 80 6.94 -4.62 -6.35
C TRP A 80 6.56 -3.23 -5.81
N THR A 81 5.38 -2.77 -6.21
CA THR A 81 4.76 -1.53 -5.77
C THR A 81 3.35 -1.87 -5.33
N TRP A 82 3.10 -1.86 -4.03
CA TRP A 82 1.78 -2.15 -3.46
C TRP A 82 1.10 -0.88 -2.99
N VAL A 83 -0.22 -0.95 -2.91
CA VAL A 83 -1.08 0.07 -2.30
C VAL A 83 -1.93 -0.60 -1.24
N VAL A 84 -2.01 0.01 -0.06
CA VAL A 84 -2.95 -0.36 1.01
C VAL A 84 -3.75 0.89 1.35
N SER A 85 -5.05 0.88 1.06
CA SER A 85 -5.95 2.02 1.19
C SER A 85 -7.24 1.62 1.89
N PRO A 86 -7.33 1.79 3.22
CA PRO A 86 -8.57 1.62 3.97
C PRO A 86 -9.72 2.47 3.41
N ALA A 87 -10.95 2.00 3.59
CA ALA A 87 -12.14 2.73 3.15
C ALA A 87 -12.31 4.03 3.97
N PRO A 88 -12.48 5.20 3.32
CA PRO A 88 -12.59 6.50 3.99
C PRO A 88 -13.74 6.59 4.99
N ASP A 89 -14.88 5.98 4.68
CA ASP A 89 -16.07 5.93 5.54
C ASP A 89 -15.80 5.17 6.84
N LEU A 90 -15.07 4.05 6.79
CA LEU A 90 -14.66 3.32 8.00
C LEU A 90 -13.58 4.04 8.77
N MET A 91 -12.64 4.66 8.06
CA MET A 91 -11.65 5.52 8.71
C MET A 91 -12.29 6.72 9.41
N SER A 92 -13.46 7.17 8.97
CA SER A 92 -14.21 8.24 9.65
C SER A 92 -14.67 7.85 11.05
N LEU A 93 -14.91 6.56 11.31
CA LEU A 93 -15.27 6.01 12.62
C LEU A 93 -14.09 5.94 13.59
N VAL A 94 -12.86 5.93 13.06
CA VAL A 94 -11.64 5.89 13.86
C VAL A 94 -11.30 7.31 14.35
N PRO A 95 -10.99 7.51 15.65
CA PRO A 95 -10.52 8.80 16.16
C PRO A 95 -9.30 9.31 15.37
N GLU A 96 -9.31 10.60 15.01
CA GLU A 96 -8.34 11.19 14.08
C GLU A 96 -6.89 10.94 14.49
N GLU A 97 -6.60 11.04 15.79
CA GLU A 97 -5.30 10.80 16.40
C GLU A 97 -4.78 9.36 16.21
N HIS A 98 -5.67 8.40 15.98
CA HIS A 98 -5.33 6.98 15.81
C HIS A 98 -5.23 6.56 14.34
N ARG A 99 -5.84 7.31 13.41
CA ARG A 99 -5.96 6.92 11.99
C ARG A 99 -4.61 6.62 11.34
N ARG A 100 -3.64 7.51 11.49
CA ARG A 100 -2.31 7.34 10.88
C ARG A 100 -1.59 6.10 11.42
N ALA A 101 -1.59 5.93 12.73
CA ALA A 101 -0.96 4.77 13.38
C ALA A 101 -1.63 3.46 12.95
N LEU A 102 -2.96 3.43 12.85
CA LEU A 102 -3.72 2.28 12.37
C LEU A 102 -3.32 1.90 10.94
N VAL A 103 -3.30 2.85 10.00
CA VAL A 103 -2.95 2.54 8.60
C VAL A 103 -1.51 2.05 8.47
N MET A 104 -0.59 2.60 9.27
CA MET A 104 0.79 2.12 9.32
C MET A 104 0.89 0.69 9.87
N ASP A 105 0.24 0.38 10.99
CA ASP A 105 0.20 -0.97 11.58
C ASP A 105 -0.39 -2.00 10.60
N VAL A 106 -1.54 -1.68 9.99
CA VAL A 106 -2.19 -2.55 8.99
C VAL A 106 -1.28 -2.76 7.79
N THR A 107 -0.62 -1.72 7.29
CA THR A 107 0.31 -1.85 6.15
C THR A 107 1.43 -2.86 6.46
N GLU A 108 2.02 -2.79 7.65
CA GLU A 108 3.13 -3.66 8.04
C GLU A 108 2.67 -5.09 8.24
N ARG A 109 1.53 -5.29 8.92
CA ARG A 109 0.93 -6.61 9.12
C ARG A 109 0.55 -7.28 7.80
N VAL A 110 -0.02 -6.53 6.86
CA VAL A 110 -0.35 -7.05 5.52
C VAL A 110 0.91 -7.52 4.79
N VAL A 111 2.00 -6.77 4.88
CA VAL A 111 3.29 -7.18 4.29
C VAL A 111 3.78 -8.47 4.95
N GLU A 112 3.84 -8.52 6.27
CA GLU A 112 4.36 -9.67 7.01
C GLU A 112 3.52 -10.93 6.77
N ALA A 113 2.21 -10.83 6.95
CA ALA A 113 1.28 -11.94 6.76
C ALA A 113 1.29 -12.47 5.32
N TYR A 114 1.40 -11.60 4.31
CA TYR A 114 1.45 -12.05 2.92
C TYR A 114 2.70 -12.88 2.61
N TYR A 115 3.87 -12.45 3.09
CA TYR A 115 5.09 -13.22 2.88
C TYR A 115 5.08 -14.53 3.67
N GLU A 116 4.61 -14.49 4.91
CA GLU A 116 4.47 -15.68 5.75
C GLU A 116 3.53 -16.72 5.12
N ALA A 117 2.33 -16.30 4.69
CA ALA A 117 1.36 -17.16 4.02
C ALA A 117 1.90 -17.79 2.72
N ARG A 118 2.91 -17.15 2.12
CA ARG A 118 3.58 -17.61 0.90
C ARG A 118 4.87 -18.40 1.18
N GLY A 119 5.20 -18.66 2.45
CA GLY A 119 6.36 -19.44 2.86
C GLY A 119 7.70 -18.69 2.77
N TYR A 120 7.66 -17.36 2.66
CA TYR A 120 8.84 -16.51 2.64
C TYR A 120 9.04 -15.83 3.99
N ARG A 121 10.26 -15.37 4.23
CA ARG A 121 10.52 -14.34 5.25
C ARG A 121 10.23 -12.96 4.65
N THR A 122 9.87 -12.00 5.48
CA THR A 122 9.65 -10.61 5.04
C THR A 122 10.96 -10.02 4.48
N PRO A 123 10.99 -9.57 3.21
CA PRO A 123 12.16 -8.89 2.65
C PRO A 123 12.30 -7.49 3.25
N PRO A 124 13.45 -6.83 3.09
CA PRO A 124 13.55 -5.41 3.35
C PRO A 124 12.54 -4.66 2.47
N TYR A 125 11.75 -3.78 3.07
CA TYR A 125 10.80 -2.94 2.36
C TYR A 125 10.87 -1.50 2.86
N ALA A 126 10.23 -0.59 2.13
CA ALA A 126 10.02 0.77 2.58
C ALA A 126 8.65 1.22 2.09
N TYR A 127 7.97 2.05 2.86
CA TYR A 127 6.69 2.60 2.46
C TYR A 127 6.55 4.06 2.84
N VAL A 128 5.58 4.73 2.21
CA VAL A 128 5.19 6.09 2.56
C VAL A 128 3.69 6.12 2.80
N LEU A 129 3.27 6.82 3.86
CA LEU A 129 1.88 7.14 4.13
C LEU A 129 1.55 8.49 3.48
N HIS A 130 0.54 8.50 2.64
CA HIS A 130 -0.04 9.72 2.08
C HIS A 130 -1.37 10.03 2.73
N ASP A 131 -1.62 11.32 2.89
CA ASP A 131 -2.89 11.87 3.35
C ASP A 131 -3.45 12.79 2.26
N ARG A 132 -4.60 12.42 1.72
CA ARG A 132 -5.31 13.22 0.72
C ARG A 132 -6.79 13.25 1.06
N LEU A 133 -7.52 14.14 0.39
CA LEU A 133 -8.97 14.12 0.43
C LEU A 133 -9.54 13.34 -0.78
N THR A 134 -10.66 12.65 -0.58
CA THR A 134 -11.51 12.14 -1.66
C THR A 134 -12.15 13.31 -2.43
N ARG A 135 -12.86 13.03 -3.53
CA ARG A 135 -13.59 14.08 -4.26
C ARG A 135 -14.70 14.69 -3.40
N GLU A 136 -15.25 13.89 -2.51
CA GLU A 136 -16.31 14.19 -1.56
C GLU A 136 -15.77 14.89 -0.29
N GLY A 137 -14.44 15.02 -0.15
CA GLY A 137 -13.80 15.73 0.95
C GLY A 137 -13.46 14.87 2.17
N GLU A 138 -13.62 13.55 2.09
CA GLU A 138 -13.26 12.61 3.16
C GLU A 138 -11.74 12.40 3.21
N GLN A 139 -11.20 12.16 4.40
CA GLN A 139 -9.78 11.81 4.54
C GLN A 139 -9.51 10.42 3.95
N GLN A 140 -8.51 10.31 3.08
CA GLN A 140 -8.09 9.07 2.46
C GLN A 140 -6.60 8.81 2.69
N LEU A 141 -6.33 8.22 3.85
CA LEU A 141 -5.02 7.68 4.17
C LEU A 141 -4.74 6.43 3.33
N HIS A 142 -3.57 6.39 2.70
CA HIS A 142 -3.13 5.22 1.94
C HIS A 142 -1.61 5.13 1.95
N THR A 143 -1.09 3.91 1.85
CA THR A 143 0.36 3.68 1.75
C THR A 143 0.76 3.22 0.36
N HIS A 144 1.96 3.63 -0.05
CA HIS A 144 2.67 3.03 -1.17
C HIS A 144 3.85 2.23 -0.62
N VAL A 145 3.80 0.91 -0.76
CA VAL A 145 4.85 -0.01 -0.29
C VAL A 145 5.74 -0.40 -1.46
N ILE A 146 7.05 -0.39 -1.24
CA ILE A 146 8.07 -0.77 -2.21
C ILE A 146 8.81 -1.97 -1.68
N LEU A 147 8.87 -3.04 -2.47
CA LEU A 147 9.58 -4.26 -2.13
C LEU A 147 10.47 -4.70 -3.30
N PRO A 148 11.59 -5.37 -3.04
CA PRO A 148 12.45 -5.90 -4.10
C PRO A 148 11.80 -7.10 -4.81
N GLY A 149 12.41 -7.53 -5.93
CA GLY A 149 11.92 -8.70 -6.68
C GLY A 149 12.30 -10.06 -6.11
N LEU A 150 13.28 -10.09 -5.19
CA LEU A 150 13.69 -11.26 -4.44
C LEU A 150 13.16 -11.21 -3.01
N ALA A 151 12.77 -12.37 -2.49
CA ALA A 151 12.29 -12.59 -1.15
C ALA A 151 13.20 -13.58 -0.42
N PRO A 152 13.51 -13.35 0.87
CA PRO A 152 14.32 -14.27 1.64
C PRO A 152 13.54 -15.55 1.99
N MET A 153 14.25 -16.67 1.96
CA MET A 153 13.85 -17.97 2.52
C MET A 153 14.89 -18.42 3.55
N VAL A 154 14.72 -19.61 4.12
CA VAL A 154 15.69 -20.19 5.09
C VAL A 154 17.08 -20.35 4.47
N GLU A 155 17.15 -20.87 3.23
CA GLU A 155 18.42 -21.23 2.58
C GLU A 155 18.93 -20.20 1.56
N GLY A 156 18.25 -19.07 1.37
CA GLY A 156 18.67 -18.09 0.36
C GLY A 156 17.61 -17.06 0.01
N TRP A 157 17.67 -16.61 -1.24
CA TRP A 157 16.77 -15.60 -1.81
C TRP A 157 16.14 -16.14 -3.08
N GLU A 158 14.83 -16.05 -3.17
CA GLU A 158 14.07 -16.53 -4.32
C GLU A 158 13.23 -15.42 -4.96
N PRO A 159 12.97 -15.47 -6.27
CA PRO A 159 12.03 -14.57 -6.91
C PRO A 159 10.61 -14.73 -6.33
N LEU A 160 9.99 -13.63 -5.90
CA LEU A 160 8.55 -13.62 -5.64
C LEU A 160 7.81 -13.34 -6.94
N TYR A 161 6.95 -14.29 -7.34
CA TYR A 161 6.02 -14.11 -8.45
C TYR A 161 4.57 -14.13 -7.97
N ILE A 162 3.76 -13.32 -8.64
CA ILE A 162 2.31 -13.24 -8.43
C ILE A 162 1.64 -13.88 -9.63
N ASN A 163 0.76 -14.83 -9.36
CA ASN A 163 0.17 -15.72 -10.34
C ASN A 163 -1.33 -15.82 -10.06
N GLN A 164 -2.14 -15.53 -11.07
CA GLN A 164 -3.59 -15.62 -10.97
C GLN A 164 -4.08 -17.06 -10.80
N ARG A 165 -3.40 -18.05 -11.39
CA ARG A 165 -3.78 -19.46 -11.24
C ARG A 165 -3.62 -19.95 -9.79
N GLU A 166 -2.64 -19.39 -9.10
CA GLU A 166 -2.36 -19.67 -7.68
C GLU A 166 -3.09 -18.68 -6.76
N LYS A 167 -3.96 -17.81 -7.32
CA LYS A 167 -4.82 -16.88 -6.58
C LYS A 167 -4.04 -15.99 -5.61
N HIS A 168 -2.83 -15.59 -6.00
CA HIS A 168 -1.94 -14.79 -5.16
C HIS A 168 -2.43 -13.36 -4.92
N ASP A 169 -3.23 -12.83 -5.84
CA ASP A 169 -3.93 -11.56 -5.74
C ASP A 169 -5.17 -11.66 -4.82
N GLU A 170 -5.95 -12.74 -4.95
CA GLU A 170 -7.07 -13.03 -4.03
C GLU A 170 -6.54 -13.17 -2.59
N LEU A 171 -5.46 -13.94 -2.38
CA LEU A 171 -4.81 -14.09 -1.07
C LEU A 171 -4.37 -12.75 -0.48
N PHE A 172 -3.80 -11.85 -1.31
CA PHE A 172 -3.38 -10.53 -0.84
C PHE A 172 -4.58 -9.69 -0.37
N ASN A 173 -5.68 -9.72 -1.12
CA ASN A 173 -6.90 -9.01 -0.75
C ASN A 173 -7.53 -9.59 0.53
N THR A 174 -7.57 -10.92 0.67
CA THR A 174 -8.06 -11.58 1.89
C THR A 174 -7.24 -11.16 3.10
N ILE A 175 -5.91 -11.23 3.01
CA ILE A 175 -5.02 -10.82 4.12
C ILE A 175 -5.23 -9.34 4.47
N ALA A 176 -5.32 -8.46 3.46
CA ALA A 176 -5.58 -7.04 3.71
C ALA A 176 -6.90 -6.80 4.42
N HIS A 177 -7.95 -7.51 4.00
CA HIS A 177 -9.28 -7.45 4.61
C HIS A 177 -9.23 -7.91 6.07
N ASP A 178 -8.67 -9.09 6.33
CA ASP A 178 -8.60 -9.68 7.66
C ASP A 178 -7.77 -8.83 8.63
N GLU A 179 -6.62 -8.31 8.18
CA GLU A 179 -5.77 -7.45 9.02
C GLU A 179 -6.45 -6.12 9.35
N PHE A 180 -7.19 -5.54 8.39
CA PHE A 180 -7.91 -4.30 8.63
C PHE A 180 -9.11 -4.50 9.56
N GLU A 181 -9.89 -5.58 9.38
CA GLU A 181 -10.97 -5.92 10.32
C GLU A 181 -10.46 -6.08 11.74
N GLN A 182 -9.40 -6.87 11.93
CA GLN A 182 -8.83 -7.08 13.25
C GLN A 182 -8.26 -5.79 13.82
N ALA A 183 -7.70 -4.90 13.00
CA ALA A 183 -7.22 -3.60 13.45
C ALA A 183 -8.36 -2.69 13.91
N LEU A 184 -9.50 -2.67 13.19
CA LEU A 184 -10.71 -1.95 13.62
C LEU A 184 -11.25 -2.51 14.94
N ASP A 185 -11.32 -3.84 15.08
CA ASP A 185 -11.76 -4.49 16.32
C ASP A 185 -10.91 -4.09 17.52
N ARG A 186 -9.58 -4.06 17.34
CA ARG A 186 -8.63 -3.64 18.38
C ARG A 186 -8.73 -2.15 18.70
N THR A 187 -9.09 -1.30 17.74
CA THR A 187 -9.00 0.17 17.88
C THR A 187 -10.31 0.78 18.35
N ILE A 188 -11.44 0.37 17.79
CA ILE A 188 -12.76 0.98 18.05
C ILE A 188 -13.83 -0.02 18.50
N GLY A 189 -13.46 -1.29 18.68
CA GLY A 189 -14.39 -2.35 19.10
C GLY A 189 -15.25 -2.89 17.94
N PRO A 190 -15.77 -4.13 18.05
CA PRO A 190 -16.46 -4.82 16.95
C PRO A 190 -17.78 -4.16 16.50
N GLU A 191 -18.28 -3.16 17.25
CA GLU A 191 -19.49 -2.41 16.97
C GLU A 191 -19.44 -1.67 15.62
N TRP A 192 -18.24 -1.39 15.08
CA TRP A 192 -18.07 -0.76 13.76
C TRP A 192 -18.78 -1.54 12.64
N ARG A 193 -18.94 -2.87 12.78
CA ARG A 193 -19.65 -3.69 11.79
C ARG A 193 -21.12 -3.29 11.64
N ARG A 194 -21.79 -2.97 12.76
CA ARG A 194 -23.18 -2.47 12.74
C ARG A 194 -23.26 -1.06 12.18
N LEU A 195 -22.33 -0.19 12.60
CA LEU A 195 -22.25 1.18 12.09
C LEU A 195 -22.01 1.20 10.58
N ARG A 196 -21.25 0.23 10.06
CA ARG A 196 -21.04 0.07 8.63
C ARG A 196 -22.32 -0.33 7.90
N GLU A 197 -23.08 -1.30 8.41
CA GLU A 197 -24.37 -1.67 7.83
C GLU A 197 -25.31 -0.45 7.77
N GLU A 198 -25.34 0.36 8.83
CA GLU A 198 -26.10 1.62 8.86
C GLU A 198 -25.61 2.64 7.82
N LEU A 199 -24.29 2.76 7.64
CA LEU A 199 -23.69 3.61 6.59
C LEU A 199 -24.04 3.11 5.18
N GLU A 200 -23.98 1.80 4.92
CA GLU A 200 -24.34 1.23 3.62
C GLU A 200 -25.82 1.47 3.29
N VAL A 201 -26.72 1.30 4.28
CA VAL A 201 -28.16 1.63 4.11
C VAL A 201 -28.38 3.11 3.82
N ALA A 202 -27.60 4.01 4.44
CA ALA A 202 -27.69 5.45 4.17
C ALA A 202 -27.17 5.85 2.77
N HIS A 203 -26.22 5.10 2.22
CA HIS A 203 -25.60 5.36 0.90
C HIS A 203 -26.24 4.60 -0.27
N ASP A 204 -27.21 3.71 -0.03
CA ASP A 204 -28.02 3.04 -1.07
C ASP A 204 -29.00 3.99 -1.81
N ILE A 205 -28.86 5.31 -1.60
CA ILE A 205 -29.39 6.35 -2.48
C ILE A 205 -28.39 6.48 -3.65
N PRO A 206 -28.78 6.31 -4.93
CA PRO A 206 -27.86 5.81 -5.96
C PRO A 206 -26.70 6.76 -6.24
N THR A 207 -25.47 6.31 -5.98
CA THR A 207 -24.26 6.90 -6.57
C THR A 207 -23.38 5.77 -7.11
N ASP A 208 -23.62 5.44 -8.37
CA ASP A 208 -22.98 4.37 -9.11
C ASP A 208 -21.58 4.82 -9.59
N SER A 209 -20.51 4.21 -9.07
CA SER A 209 -19.14 4.44 -9.58
C SER A 209 -18.11 3.46 -8.98
N ASP A 210 -17.90 2.34 -9.67
CA ASP A 210 -16.81 1.37 -9.43
C ASP A 210 -15.49 1.76 -10.15
N ASP A 211 -15.30 3.05 -10.45
CA ASP A 211 -14.20 3.53 -11.29
C ASP A 211 -12.90 3.77 -10.48
N LEU A 212 -11.85 3.01 -10.80
CA LEU A 212 -10.52 3.12 -10.18
C LEU A 212 -9.86 4.49 -10.40
N ASP A 213 -10.25 5.26 -11.43
CA ASP A 213 -9.78 6.64 -11.65
C ASP A 213 -10.48 7.64 -10.70
N VAL A 214 -11.53 7.24 -9.99
CA VAL A 214 -12.10 8.00 -8.87
C VAL A 214 -11.23 7.82 -7.62
N TRP A 215 -10.74 6.60 -7.39
CA TRP A 215 -9.87 6.26 -6.27
C TRP A 215 -8.41 6.66 -6.51
N PHE A 216 -7.94 6.75 -7.76
CA PHE A 216 -6.55 7.11 -8.09
C PHE A 216 -6.43 7.99 -9.34
N PRO A 217 -7.04 9.19 -9.40
CA PRO A 217 -6.91 10.08 -10.54
C PRO A 217 -5.44 10.44 -10.79
N ARG A 218 -5.03 10.34 -12.06
CA ARG A 218 -3.66 10.59 -12.55
C ARG A 218 -3.27 12.06 -12.54
#